data_AF-A0A7C0VK83-F1
#
_entry.id   AF-A0A7C0VK83-F1
#
_cell.length_a   1.000
_cell.length_b   1.000
_cell.length_c   1.000
_cell.angle_alpha   90.00
_cell.angle_beta   90.00
_cell.angle_gamma   90.00
#
_symmetry.space_group_name_H-M   'P 1'
#
loop_
_entity.id
_entity.type
_entity.pdbx_description
1 polymer ?
#
loop_
_entity_poly.entity_id
_entity_poly.type
_entity_poly.pdbx_seq_one_letter_code
_entity_poly.pdbx_strand_id
1 'polypeptide(L)'
;MGMLFLLKISGFFPCRLSDNEIHGFLLCVLTLLFVVVSVMGDCVGTRGFARASGPVTEDAARLKQLEKRLRETQQQAESSQHQEKELLEWLHVISRERHSLELAIQRLQHQLQALGVSMAGEEQQLQQLSAAMARQRDEFNHRLKVRYMTPPGVLLEKLVGQQKLKDKINQVTYLKYILIYDRQRLSSFARLMIEHQRIKQLLEKQRQQVTEMKGEKRLKLAGLEENIAKKNKLLYKIRGKKEYYAALVK
;
A
#
# COMPACT_ATOMS: atom_id res chain seq x y z
N MET A 1 17.46 41.01 8.11
CA MET A 1 17.09 39.69 7.56
C MET A 1 15.75 39.29 8.14
N GLY A 2 14.67 39.77 7.52
CA GLY A 2 13.31 39.32 7.81
C GLY A 2 12.83 38.41 6.67
N MET A 3 12.12 37.35 7.03
CA MET A 3 11.18 36.65 6.15
C MET A 3 9.92 36.40 7.00
N LEU A 4 8.79 37.00 6.66
CA LEU A 4 7.80 36.45 5.72
C LEU A 4 7.33 35.06 6.16
N PHE A 5 6.12 34.97 6.71
CA PHE A 5 4.97 34.58 5.90
C PHE A 5 3.66 34.79 6.67
N LEU A 6 2.84 35.69 6.11
CA LEU A 6 1.45 35.95 6.44
C LEU A 6 0.57 34.80 5.92
N LEU A 7 -0.26 34.25 6.80
CA LEU A 7 -1.39 33.41 6.40
C LEU A 7 -2.69 34.22 6.52
N LYS A 8 -2.93 34.95 5.42
CA LYS A 8 -4.20 35.14 4.72
C LYS A 8 -5.45 34.56 5.42
N ILE A 9 -6.27 35.45 5.99
CA ILE A 9 -7.72 35.28 6.07
C ILE A 9 -8.35 36.49 5.38
N SER A 10 -8.81 36.27 4.15
CA SER A 10 -9.89 37.00 3.49
C SER A 10 -11.10 37.04 4.43
N GLY A 11 -11.74 38.17 4.73
CA GLY A 11 -12.18 39.22 3.82
C GLY A 11 -13.71 39.23 3.87
N PHE A 12 -14.31 40.21 4.56
CA PHE A 12 -15.71 40.60 4.35
C PHE A 12 -15.97 41.96 5.02
N PHE A 13 -16.52 42.86 4.21
CA PHE A 13 -17.04 44.20 4.45
C PHE A 13 -16.09 45.42 4.58
N PRO A 14 -16.24 46.41 3.67
CA PRO A 14 -15.61 47.71 3.75
C PRO A 14 -16.46 48.66 4.60
N CYS A 15 -15.83 49.58 5.32
CA CYS A 15 -16.24 50.99 5.38
C CYS A 15 -15.28 51.79 6.26
N ARG A 16 -14.76 52.86 5.66
CA ARG A 16 -14.09 54.01 6.26
C ARG A 16 -14.94 54.53 7.43
N LEU A 17 -14.41 54.59 8.66
CA LEU A 17 -15.05 55.34 9.75
C LEU A 17 -13.96 55.93 10.66
N SER A 18 -14.12 57.21 10.99
CA SER A 18 -13.15 58.12 11.62
C SER A 18 -12.91 57.87 13.11
N ASP A 19 -11.70 58.24 13.58
CA ASP A 19 -11.17 58.07 14.95
C ASP A 19 -12.01 58.66 16.11
N ASN A 20 -13.09 59.39 15.84
CA ASN A 20 -13.94 59.99 16.87
C ASN A 20 -15.02 59.05 17.45
N GLU A 21 -15.37 57.94 16.80
CA GLU A 21 -16.38 56.99 17.35
C GLU A 21 -15.78 55.94 18.31
N ILE A 22 -14.48 55.67 18.20
CA ILE A 22 -13.77 54.69 19.04
C ILE A 22 -13.64 55.21 20.48
N HIS A 23 -13.39 56.51 20.65
CA HIS A 23 -13.34 57.14 21.97
C HIS A 23 -14.70 57.21 22.68
N GLY A 24 -15.80 57.38 21.92
CA GLY A 24 -17.15 57.37 22.46
C GLY A 24 -17.58 56.00 23.02
N PHE A 25 -17.22 54.93 22.30
CA PHE A 25 -17.50 53.55 22.76
C PHE A 25 -16.65 53.16 23.98
N LEU A 26 -15.38 53.58 24.04
CA LEU A 26 -14.48 53.25 25.16
C LEU A 26 -14.88 53.98 26.46
N LEU A 27 -15.37 55.22 26.36
CA LEU A 27 -15.95 55.97 27.49
C LEU A 27 -17.29 55.38 27.96
N CYS A 28 -18.14 54.87 27.06
CA CYS A 28 -19.38 54.20 27.42
C CYS A 28 -19.14 52.86 28.15
N VAL A 29 -18.13 52.08 27.74
CA VAL A 29 -17.80 50.80 28.40
C VAL A 29 -17.17 51.03 29.77
N LEU A 30 -16.32 52.05 29.93
CA LEU A 30 -15.73 52.44 31.22
C LEU A 30 -16.76 52.99 32.21
N THR A 31 -17.74 53.78 31.74
CA THR A 31 -18.82 54.30 32.60
C THR A 31 -19.80 53.20 33.02
N LEU A 32 -20.11 52.23 32.16
CA LEU A 32 -20.89 51.04 32.54
C LEU A 32 -20.16 50.18 33.60
N LEU A 33 -18.84 50.04 33.49
CA LEU A 33 -18.05 49.29 34.48
C LEU A 33 -17.97 50.01 35.84
N PHE A 34 -17.98 51.35 35.85
CA PHE A 34 -18.00 52.16 37.07
C PHE A 34 -19.36 52.18 37.78
N VAL A 35 -20.47 52.13 37.01
CA VAL A 35 -21.83 52.04 37.56
C VAL A 35 -22.09 50.66 38.20
N VAL A 36 -21.58 49.57 37.63
CA VAL A 36 -21.71 48.23 38.25
C VAL A 36 -20.92 48.12 39.57
N VAL A 37 -19.78 48.81 39.69
CA VAL A 37 -19.00 48.86 40.94
C VAL A 37 -19.66 49.77 41.99
N SER A 38 -20.40 50.80 41.58
CA SER A 38 -21.07 51.73 42.50
C SER A 38 -22.40 51.20 43.06
N VAL A 39 -23.07 50.26 42.37
CA VAL A 39 -24.36 49.69 42.81
C VAL A 39 -24.20 48.55 43.84
N MET A 40 -22.98 48.18 44.22
CA MET A 40 -22.69 47.26 45.35
C MET A 40 -21.98 47.97 46.53
N GLY A 41 -21.98 49.31 46.55
CA GLY A 41 -21.22 50.13 47.51
C GLY A 41 -21.99 50.70 48.71
N ASP A 42 -23.32 50.67 48.72
CA ASP A 42 -24.14 51.31 49.76
C ASP A 42 -25.06 50.33 50.50
N CYS A 43 -24.45 49.48 51.33
CA CYS A 43 -25.07 49.00 52.57
C CYS A 43 -24.01 48.85 53.66
N VAL A 44 -23.36 49.96 54.01
CA VAL A 44 -22.68 50.11 55.31
C VAL A 44 -23.75 50.24 56.39
N GLY A 45 -24.27 49.08 56.82
CA GLY A 45 -24.98 48.93 58.08
C GLY A 45 -23.99 48.54 59.17
N THR A 46 -23.47 49.52 59.89
CA THR A 46 -22.73 49.35 61.14
C THR A 46 -23.64 48.80 62.23
N ARG A 47 -23.81 47.48 62.31
CA ARG A 47 -24.31 46.81 63.52
C ARG A 47 -23.65 45.44 63.71
N GLY A 48 -22.86 45.35 64.77
CA GLY A 48 -22.59 44.10 65.47
C GLY A 48 -21.44 43.26 64.93
N PHE A 49 -20.25 43.46 65.50
CA PHE A 49 -19.32 42.36 65.74
C PHE A 49 -19.98 41.35 66.69
N ALA A 50 -20.85 40.50 66.16
CA ALA A 50 -21.19 39.23 66.77
C ALA A 50 -20.18 38.22 66.24
N ARG A 51 -19.14 37.99 67.04
CA ARG A 51 -18.17 36.91 66.90
C ARG A 51 -18.92 35.58 66.98
N ALA A 52 -19.46 35.11 65.86
CA ALA A 52 -19.80 33.71 65.67
C ALA A 52 -18.48 32.96 65.43
N SER A 53 -17.78 32.68 66.53
CA SER A 53 -16.66 31.74 66.56
C SER A 53 -17.21 30.32 66.40
N GLY A 54 -17.69 29.97 65.20
CA GLY A 54 -17.63 28.60 64.70
C GLY A 54 -16.18 28.23 64.42
N PRO A 55 -15.82 26.93 64.38
CA PRO A 55 -14.42 26.52 64.33
C PRO A 55 -13.76 26.98 63.02
N VAL A 56 -12.98 28.06 63.08
CA VAL A 56 -12.09 28.55 62.00
C VAL A 56 -11.17 27.45 61.46
N THR A 57 -10.97 26.38 62.24
CA THR A 57 -10.24 25.17 61.87
C THR A 57 -10.97 24.30 60.84
N GLU A 58 -12.31 24.26 60.82
CA GLU A 58 -13.08 23.44 59.86
C GLU A 58 -13.09 24.05 58.46
N ASP A 59 -13.25 25.37 58.35
CA ASP A 59 -13.22 26.06 57.05
C ASP A 59 -11.81 26.06 56.45
N ALA A 60 -10.77 26.21 57.28
CA ALA A 60 -9.38 26.05 56.84
C ALA A 60 -9.06 24.62 56.40
N ALA A 61 -9.65 23.60 57.03
CA ALA A 61 -9.50 22.21 56.63
C ALA A 61 -10.24 21.92 55.29
N ARG A 62 -11.44 22.49 55.10
CA ARG A 62 -12.21 22.41 53.85
C ARG A 62 -11.48 23.07 52.68
N LEU A 63 -10.86 24.23 52.90
CA LEU A 63 -10.04 24.92 51.89
C LEU A 63 -8.83 24.08 51.48
N LYS A 64 -8.09 23.51 52.43
CA LYS A 64 -6.96 22.61 52.12
C LYS A 64 -7.42 21.36 51.36
N GLN A 65 -8.60 20.83 51.68
CA GLN A 65 -9.16 19.67 50.99
C GLN A 65 -9.60 20.00 49.56
N LEU A 66 -10.16 21.20 49.34
CA LEU A 66 -10.49 21.74 48.02
C LEU A 66 -9.25 22.00 47.18
N GLU A 67 -8.20 22.62 47.73
CA GLU A 67 -6.91 22.82 47.04
C GLU A 67 -6.26 21.51 46.65
N LYS A 68 -6.30 20.50 47.53
CA LYS A 68 -5.78 19.17 47.24
C LYS A 68 -6.56 18.52 46.10
N ARG A 69 -7.90 18.57 46.14
CA ARG A 69 -8.76 18.09 45.04
C ARG A 69 -8.49 18.85 43.74
N LEU A 70 -8.29 20.17 43.79
CA LEU A 70 -8.00 20.99 42.63
C LEU A 70 -6.67 20.57 41.97
N ARG A 71 -5.60 20.39 42.76
CA ARG A 71 -4.30 19.91 42.28
C ARG A 71 -4.39 18.49 41.72
N GLU A 72 -5.12 17.59 42.39
CA GLU A 72 -5.38 16.24 41.90
C GLU A 72 -6.14 16.26 40.56
N THR A 73 -7.16 17.11 40.43
CA THR A 73 -7.91 17.27 39.17
C THR A 73 -7.08 17.90 38.06
N GLN A 74 -6.20 18.87 38.37
CA GLN A 74 -5.27 19.46 37.40
C GLN A 74 -4.25 18.44 36.90
N GLN A 75 -3.64 17.66 37.79
CA GLN A 75 -2.72 16.58 37.41
C GLN A 75 -3.42 15.49 36.59
N GLN A 76 -4.67 15.15 36.92
CA GLN A 76 -5.49 14.23 36.13
C GLN A 76 -5.83 14.80 34.74
N ALA A 77 -6.11 16.10 34.63
CA ALA A 77 -6.36 16.76 33.35
C ALA A 77 -5.12 16.79 32.46
N GLU A 78 -3.95 17.16 33.01
CA GLU A 78 -2.68 17.19 32.27
C GLU A 78 -2.27 15.79 31.80
N SER A 79 -2.35 14.79 32.68
CA SER A 79 -2.06 13.39 32.32
C SER A 79 -3.03 12.83 31.28
N SER A 80 -4.32 13.20 31.35
CA SER A 80 -5.30 12.85 30.32
C SER A 80 -4.98 13.48 28.97
N GLN A 81 -4.61 14.76 28.96
CA GLN A 81 -4.28 15.47 27.73
C GLN A 81 -3.01 14.91 27.06
N HIS A 82 -2.01 14.51 27.85
CA HIS A 82 -0.83 13.81 27.34
C HIS A 82 -1.20 12.45 26.74
N GLN A 83 -1.99 11.64 27.45
CA GLN A 83 -2.42 10.34 26.94
C GLN A 83 -3.28 10.44 25.68
N GLU A 84 -4.10 11.49 25.55
CA GLU A 84 -4.89 11.75 24.34
C GLU A 84 -4.00 12.07 23.14
N LYS A 85 -3.00 12.94 23.32
CA LYS A 85 -2.01 13.26 22.27
C LYS A 85 -1.26 12.02 21.83
N GLU A 86 -0.74 11.23 22.76
CA GLU A 86 -0.06 9.96 22.45
C GLU A 86 -0.99 9.02 21.67
N LEU A 87 -2.24 8.83 22.13
CA LEU A 87 -3.22 7.96 21.45
C LEU A 87 -3.50 8.41 20.00
N LEU A 88 -3.59 9.73 19.76
CA LEU A 88 -3.76 10.28 18.42
C LEU A 88 -2.54 10.07 17.54
N GLU A 89 -1.32 10.25 18.06
CA GLU A 89 -0.07 9.96 17.34
C GLU A 89 0.02 8.48 16.95
N TRP A 90 -0.27 7.57 17.88
CA TRP A 90 -0.34 6.13 17.61
C TRP A 90 -1.37 5.80 16.53
N LEU A 91 -2.54 6.44 16.56
CA LEU A 91 -3.58 6.28 15.53
C LEU A 91 -3.08 6.73 14.15
N HIS A 92 -2.35 7.86 14.08
CA HIS A 92 -1.77 8.37 12.84
C HIS A 92 -0.68 7.45 12.29
N VAL A 93 0.19 6.91 13.14
CA VAL A 93 1.21 5.92 12.74
C VAL A 93 0.55 4.69 12.14
N ILE A 94 -0.40 4.07 12.84
CA ILE A 94 -1.12 2.88 12.35
C ILE A 94 -1.87 3.17 11.05
N SER A 95 -2.46 4.37 10.91
CA SER A 95 -3.14 4.74 9.67
C SER A 95 -2.16 4.85 8.48
N ARG A 96 -0.95 5.37 8.69
CA ARG A 96 0.09 5.43 7.66
C ARG A 96 0.60 4.04 7.28
N GLU A 97 0.87 3.19 8.26
CA GLU A 97 1.29 1.81 8.03
C GLU A 97 0.22 0.98 7.31
N ARG A 98 -1.06 1.15 7.68
CA ARG A 98 -2.16 0.52 6.95
C ARG A 98 -2.18 0.96 5.48
N HIS A 99 -2.08 2.26 5.23
CA HIS A 99 -2.10 2.77 3.86
C HIS A 99 -0.90 2.28 3.03
N SER A 100 0.28 2.20 3.62
CA SER A 100 1.46 1.66 2.93
C SER A 100 1.31 0.17 2.62
N LEU A 101 0.72 -0.62 3.53
CA LEU A 101 0.39 -2.04 3.29
C LEU A 101 -0.65 -2.20 2.18
N GLU A 102 -1.72 -1.40 2.17
CA GLU A 102 -2.73 -1.41 1.11
C GLU A 102 -2.11 -1.17 -0.27
N LEU A 103 -1.27 -0.15 -0.40
CA LEU A 103 -0.56 0.15 -1.64
C LEU A 103 0.40 -0.98 -2.06
N ALA A 104 1.11 -1.58 -1.09
CA ALA A 104 2.01 -2.70 -1.37
C ALA A 104 1.23 -3.94 -1.86
N ILE A 105 0.07 -4.23 -1.27
CA ILE A 105 -0.81 -5.32 -1.70
C ILE A 105 -1.35 -5.07 -3.11
N GLN A 106 -1.77 -3.84 -3.42
CA GLN A 106 -2.23 -3.46 -4.76
C GLN A 106 -1.11 -3.64 -5.80
N ARG A 107 0.11 -3.19 -5.51
CA ARG A 107 1.27 -3.39 -6.39
C ARG A 107 1.55 -4.87 -6.63
N LEU A 108 1.59 -5.68 -5.58
CA LEU A 108 1.76 -7.13 -5.71
C LEU A 108 0.66 -7.77 -6.55
N GLN A 109 -0.58 -7.30 -6.41
CA GLN A 109 -1.69 -7.81 -7.21
C GLN A 109 -1.55 -7.48 -8.70
N HIS A 110 -1.12 -6.26 -9.04
CA HIS A 110 -0.83 -5.90 -10.42
C HIS A 110 0.34 -6.70 -11.00
N GLN A 111 1.42 -6.90 -10.22
CA GLN A 111 2.55 -7.72 -10.62
C GLN A 111 2.15 -9.18 -10.87
N LEU A 112 1.32 -9.76 -9.99
CA LEU A 112 0.78 -11.11 -10.16
C LEU A 112 -0.10 -11.23 -11.42
N GLN A 113 -0.92 -10.23 -11.71
CA GLN A 113 -1.73 -10.20 -12.94
C GLN A 113 -0.87 -10.13 -14.20
N ALA A 114 0.10 -9.21 -14.22
CA ALA A 114 1.01 -9.07 -15.36
C ALA A 114 1.82 -10.36 -15.60
N LEU A 115 2.34 -10.97 -14.53
CA LEU A 115 3.05 -12.24 -14.62
C LEU A 115 2.13 -13.36 -15.12
N GLY A 116 0.87 -13.41 -14.67
CA GLY A 116 -0.12 -14.37 -15.17
C GLY A 116 -0.38 -14.25 -16.68
N VAL A 117 -0.45 -13.02 -17.21
CA VAL A 117 -0.60 -12.80 -18.66
C VAL A 117 0.65 -13.26 -19.42
N SER A 118 1.86 -12.94 -18.92
CA SER A 118 3.13 -13.40 -19.52
C SER A 118 3.20 -14.92 -19.58
N MET A 119 2.90 -15.58 -18.45
CA MET A 119 2.90 -17.05 -18.35
C MET A 119 1.92 -17.69 -19.34
N ALA A 120 0.71 -17.14 -19.50
CA ALA A 120 -0.27 -17.66 -20.44
C ALA A 120 0.25 -17.57 -21.90
N GLY A 121 0.91 -16.47 -22.27
CA GLY A 121 1.55 -16.32 -23.58
C GLY A 121 2.68 -17.32 -23.80
N GLU A 122 3.52 -17.53 -22.79
CA GLU A 122 4.62 -18.51 -22.83
C GLU A 122 4.10 -19.95 -22.92
N GLU A 123 3.02 -20.29 -22.21
CA GLU A 123 2.36 -21.60 -22.29
C GLU A 123 1.77 -21.85 -23.69
N GLN A 124 1.16 -20.83 -24.29
CA GLN A 124 0.68 -20.92 -25.68
C GLN A 124 1.85 -21.10 -26.67
N GLN A 125 2.94 -20.36 -26.50
CA GLN A 125 4.13 -20.51 -27.32
C GLN A 125 4.72 -21.93 -27.18
N LEU A 126 4.72 -22.49 -25.98
CA LEU A 126 5.18 -23.85 -25.71
C LEU A 126 4.32 -24.91 -26.41
N GLN A 127 3.00 -24.72 -26.44
CA GLN A 127 2.09 -25.59 -27.18
C GLN A 127 2.36 -25.53 -28.69
N GLN A 128 2.57 -24.33 -29.25
CA GLN A 128 2.90 -24.15 -30.66
C GLN A 128 4.23 -24.83 -31.02
N LEU A 129 5.27 -24.66 -30.18
CA LEU A 129 6.56 -25.33 -30.36
C LEU A 129 6.41 -26.86 -30.28
N SER A 130 5.62 -27.37 -29.33
CA SER A 130 5.37 -28.80 -29.20
C SER A 130 4.68 -29.37 -30.45
N ALA A 131 3.68 -28.67 -30.99
CA ALA A 131 3.01 -29.06 -32.22
C ALA A 131 3.95 -29.01 -33.43
N ALA A 132 4.80 -27.98 -33.54
CA ALA A 132 5.79 -27.87 -34.61
C ALA A 132 6.81 -29.01 -34.54
N MET A 133 7.32 -29.33 -33.35
CA MET A 133 8.22 -30.46 -33.13
C MET A 133 7.56 -31.79 -33.48
N ALA A 134 6.31 -32.01 -33.08
CA ALA A 134 5.57 -33.22 -33.42
C ALA A 134 5.42 -33.40 -34.94
N ARG A 135 4.98 -32.35 -35.66
CA ARG A 135 4.89 -32.36 -37.12
C ARG A 135 6.22 -32.67 -37.78
N GLN A 136 7.29 -31.99 -37.34
CA GLN A 136 8.61 -32.19 -37.91
C GLN A 136 9.17 -33.60 -37.65
N ARG A 137 8.90 -34.16 -36.46
CA ARG A 137 9.24 -35.54 -36.13
C ARG A 137 8.48 -36.53 -37.01
N ASP A 138 7.19 -36.32 -37.20
CA ASP A 138 6.34 -37.24 -37.98
C ASP A 138 6.73 -37.23 -39.47
N GLU A 139 7.02 -36.05 -40.03
CA GLU A 139 7.58 -35.92 -41.38
C GLU A 139 8.94 -36.62 -41.51
N PHE A 140 9.84 -36.44 -40.53
CA PHE A 140 11.15 -37.07 -40.55
C PHE A 140 11.03 -38.59 -40.45
N ASN A 141 10.16 -39.11 -39.59
CA ASN A 141 9.86 -40.53 -39.47
C ASN A 141 9.28 -41.11 -40.76
N HIS A 142 8.36 -40.40 -41.41
CA HIS A 142 7.82 -40.83 -42.70
C HIS A 142 8.92 -40.93 -43.76
N ARG A 143 9.78 -39.93 -43.85
CA ARG A 143 10.90 -39.92 -44.80
C ARG A 143 11.92 -41.01 -44.51
N LEU A 144 12.25 -41.26 -43.24
CA LEU A 144 13.10 -42.38 -42.85
C LEU A 144 12.48 -43.72 -43.25
N LYS A 145 11.19 -43.92 -43.00
CA LYS A 145 10.48 -45.14 -43.43
C LYS A 145 10.57 -45.34 -44.94
N VAL A 146 10.27 -44.31 -45.74
CA VAL A 146 10.41 -44.38 -47.21
C VAL A 146 11.85 -44.72 -47.62
N ARG A 147 12.84 -44.13 -46.94
CA ARG A 147 14.26 -44.40 -47.23
C ARG A 147 14.69 -45.82 -46.87
N TYR A 148 14.27 -46.34 -45.73
CA TYR A 148 14.62 -47.69 -45.26
C TYR A 148 13.74 -48.81 -45.83
N MET A 149 12.54 -48.50 -46.32
CA MET A 149 11.74 -49.41 -47.16
C MET A 149 12.36 -49.60 -48.55
N THR A 150 13.29 -48.74 -48.94
CA THR A 150 14.13 -48.96 -50.11
C THR A 150 15.31 -49.86 -49.69
N PRO A 151 15.54 -51.03 -50.32
CA PRO A 151 16.57 -51.96 -49.86
C PRO A 151 17.95 -51.29 -49.83
N PRO A 152 18.72 -51.42 -48.73
CA PRO A 152 20.06 -50.86 -48.63
C PRO A 152 20.93 -51.52 -49.71
N GLY A 153 21.34 -50.74 -50.71
CA GLY A 153 22.06 -51.24 -51.89
C GLY A 153 21.49 -50.72 -53.20
N VAL A 154 20.17 -50.67 -53.36
CA VAL A 154 19.50 -50.28 -54.63
C VAL A 154 19.87 -48.86 -55.08
N LEU A 155 20.09 -47.95 -54.14
CA LEU A 155 20.50 -46.57 -54.44
C LEU A 155 21.94 -46.50 -54.97
N LEU A 156 22.85 -47.29 -54.37
CA LEU A 156 24.26 -47.39 -54.77
C LEU A 156 24.41 -48.20 -56.06
N GLU A 157 23.64 -49.29 -56.21
CA GLU A 157 23.57 -50.08 -57.43
C GLU A 157 23.02 -49.27 -58.61
N LYS A 158 22.00 -48.43 -58.40
CA LYS A 158 21.53 -47.51 -59.45
C LYS A 158 22.59 -46.49 -59.88
N LEU A 159 23.41 -46.01 -58.94
CA LEU A 159 24.52 -45.09 -59.23
C LEU A 159 25.67 -45.78 -59.97
N VAL A 160 25.99 -47.03 -59.61
CA VAL A 160 27.12 -47.80 -60.17
C VAL A 160 26.74 -48.49 -61.49
N GLY A 161 25.47 -48.84 -61.70
CA GLY A 161 24.96 -49.51 -62.89
C GLY A 161 25.17 -48.76 -64.21
N GLN A 162 24.77 -49.37 -65.33
CA GLN A 162 25.04 -48.90 -66.71
C GLN A 162 24.28 -47.62 -67.15
N GLN A 163 24.01 -46.68 -66.24
CA GLN A 163 23.41 -45.39 -66.59
C GLN A 163 24.40 -44.47 -67.33
N LYS A 164 23.89 -43.58 -68.18
CA LYS A 164 24.70 -42.55 -68.85
C LYS A 164 25.36 -41.64 -67.80
N LEU A 165 26.57 -41.16 -68.07
CA LEU A 165 27.34 -40.31 -67.14
C LEU A 165 26.54 -39.09 -66.63
N LYS A 166 25.74 -38.47 -67.51
CA LYS A 166 24.86 -37.33 -67.19
C LYS A 166 23.78 -37.70 -66.15
N ASP A 167 23.19 -38.89 -66.25
CA ASP A 167 22.16 -39.36 -65.33
C ASP A 167 22.76 -39.64 -63.95
N LYS A 168 23.98 -40.20 -63.91
CA LYS A 168 24.75 -40.40 -62.67
C LYS A 168 25.05 -39.06 -61.97
N ILE A 169 25.51 -38.05 -62.71
CA ILE A 169 25.79 -36.70 -62.15
C ILE A 169 24.51 -36.08 -61.56
N ASN A 170 23.39 -36.18 -62.27
CA ASN A 170 22.10 -35.70 -61.79
C ASN A 170 21.66 -36.41 -60.52
N GLN A 171 21.87 -37.73 -60.45
CA GLN A 171 21.50 -38.54 -59.29
C GLN A 171 22.37 -38.22 -58.06
N VAL A 172 23.68 -38.04 -58.22
CA VAL A 172 24.58 -37.58 -57.15
C VAL A 172 24.18 -36.19 -56.66
N THR A 173 23.87 -35.29 -57.58
CA THR A 173 23.40 -33.94 -57.27
C THR A 173 22.11 -33.97 -56.44
N TYR A 174 21.14 -34.81 -56.83
CA TYR A 174 19.90 -35.00 -56.10
C TYR A 174 20.12 -35.55 -54.68
N LEU A 175 21.02 -36.52 -54.51
CA LEU A 175 21.37 -37.04 -53.17
C LEU A 175 22.02 -35.99 -52.29
N LYS A 176 22.87 -35.13 -52.86
CA LYS A 176 23.45 -34.00 -52.13
C LYS A 176 22.36 -33.04 -51.65
N TYR A 177 21.38 -32.71 -52.48
CA TYR A 177 20.24 -31.88 -52.08
C TYR A 177 19.42 -32.52 -50.95
N ILE A 178 19.14 -33.83 -51.01
CA ILE A 178 18.46 -34.57 -49.95
C ILE A 178 19.21 -34.46 -48.63
N LEU A 179 20.53 -34.67 -48.64
CA LEU A 179 21.36 -34.61 -47.43
C LEU A 179 21.41 -33.21 -46.83
N ILE A 180 21.55 -32.18 -47.68
CA ILE A 180 21.52 -30.78 -47.24
C ILE A 180 20.17 -30.46 -46.58
N TYR A 181 19.06 -30.86 -47.22
CA TYR A 181 17.72 -30.68 -46.69
C TYR A 181 17.55 -31.37 -45.33
N ASP A 182 17.95 -32.65 -45.20
CA ASP A 182 17.81 -33.40 -43.95
C ASP A 182 18.63 -32.76 -42.82
N ARG A 183 19.85 -32.31 -43.12
CA ARG A 183 20.68 -31.57 -42.17
C ARG A 183 20.02 -30.26 -41.73
N GLN A 184 19.43 -29.51 -42.66
CA GLN A 184 18.70 -28.29 -42.34
C GLN A 184 17.47 -28.55 -41.45
N ARG A 185 16.70 -29.61 -41.74
CA ARG A 185 15.58 -30.01 -40.89
C ARG A 185 16.05 -30.39 -39.50
N LEU A 186 17.05 -31.26 -39.36
CA LEU A 186 17.60 -31.63 -38.05
C LEU A 186 18.11 -30.42 -37.26
N SER A 187 18.79 -29.48 -37.92
CA SER A 187 19.21 -28.22 -37.30
C SER A 187 18.03 -27.36 -36.85
N SER A 188 16.97 -27.27 -37.65
CA SER A 188 15.73 -26.58 -37.28
C SER A 188 15.06 -27.24 -36.08
N PHE A 189 15.00 -28.58 -36.05
CA PHE A 189 14.41 -29.33 -34.94
C PHE A 189 15.19 -29.13 -33.64
N ALA A 190 16.52 -29.18 -33.71
CA ALA A 190 17.39 -28.91 -32.56
C ALA A 190 17.16 -27.49 -31.99
N ARG A 191 16.99 -26.49 -32.86
CA ARG A 191 16.64 -25.12 -32.44
C ARG A 191 15.29 -25.06 -31.73
N LEU A 192 14.27 -25.75 -32.24
CA LEU A 192 12.96 -25.83 -31.58
C LEU A 192 13.06 -26.47 -30.20
N MET A 193 13.85 -27.54 -30.04
CA MET A 193 14.05 -28.18 -28.73
C MET A 193 14.73 -27.24 -27.72
N ILE A 194 15.75 -26.49 -28.16
CA ILE A 194 16.44 -25.52 -27.31
C ILE A 194 15.47 -24.42 -26.84
N GLU A 195 14.71 -23.83 -27.76
CA GLU A 195 13.72 -22.79 -27.40
C GLU A 195 12.62 -23.33 -26.50
N HIS A 196 12.10 -24.53 -26.79
CA HIS A 196 11.11 -25.18 -25.96
C HIS A 196 11.62 -25.42 -24.53
N GLN A 197 12.86 -25.90 -24.38
CA GLN A 197 13.47 -26.10 -23.07
C GLN A 197 13.72 -24.77 -22.34
N ARG A 198 14.14 -23.73 -23.06
CA ARG A 198 14.32 -22.39 -22.51
C ARG A 198 13.02 -21.84 -21.94
N ILE A 199 11.91 -21.96 -22.67
CA ILE A 199 10.59 -21.50 -22.23
C ILE A 199 10.10 -22.33 -21.03
N LYS A 200 10.31 -23.65 -21.00
CA LYS A 200 9.99 -24.47 -19.81
C LYS A 200 10.71 -23.97 -18.56
N GLN A 201 12.01 -23.70 -18.67
CA GLN A 201 12.80 -23.22 -17.54
C GLN A 201 12.36 -21.82 -17.10
N LEU A 202 11.97 -20.95 -18.04
CA LEU A 202 11.42 -19.64 -17.73
C LEU A 202 10.10 -19.75 -16.97
N LEU A 203 9.15 -20.54 -17.48
CA LEU A 203 7.87 -20.79 -16.82
C LEU A 203 8.03 -21.35 -15.41
N GLU A 204 8.99 -22.25 -15.19
CA GLU A 204 9.25 -22.81 -13.86
C GLU A 204 9.74 -21.74 -12.87
N LYS A 205 10.65 -20.86 -13.31
CA LYS A 205 11.10 -19.72 -12.50
C LYS A 205 9.95 -18.75 -12.19
N GLN A 206 9.11 -18.47 -13.18
CA GLN A 206 7.94 -17.61 -12.98
C GLN A 206 6.93 -18.24 -12.01
N ARG A 207 6.72 -19.55 -12.03
CA ARG A 207 5.86 -20.26 -11.06
C ARG A 207 6.38 -20.16 -9.64
N GLN A 208 7.69 -20.28 -9.45
CA GLN A 208 8.33 -20.06 -8.15
C GLN A 208 8.10 -18.62 -7.69
N GLN A 209 8.34 -17.64 -8.56
CA GLN A 209 8.11 -16.22 -8.27
C GLN A 209 6.63 -15.92 -7.93
N VAL A 210 5.67 -16.52 -8.63
CA VAL A 210 4.24 -16.41 -8.28
C VAL A 210 3.97 -16.93 -6.87
N THR A 211 4.59 -18.05 -6.49
CA THR A 211 4.40 -18.67 -5.18
C THR A 211 4.96 -17.77 -4.07
N GLU A 212 6.16 -17.22 -4.27
CA GLU A 212 6.78 -16.25 -3.37
C GLU A 212 5.93 -14.98 -3.21
N MET A 213 5.51 -14.37 -4.31
CA MET A 213 4.68 -13.15 -4.29
C MET A 213 3.32 -13.39 -3.63
N LYS A 214 2.71 -14.57 -3.83
CA LYS A 214 1.48 -14.97 -3.12
C LYS A 214 1.72 -15.11 -1.62
N GLY A 215 2.86 -15.67 -1.22
CA GLY A 215 3.30 -15.74 0.18
C GLY A 215 3.46 -14.35 0.79
N GLU A 216 4.19 -13.46 0.11
CA GLU A 216 4.38 -12.08 0.55
C GLU A 216 3.05 -11.33 0.68
N LYS A 217 2.15 -11.48 -0.31
CA LYS A 217 0.81 -10.89 -0.26
C LYS A 217 0.02 -11.35 0.97
N ARG A 218 0.07 -12.65 1.31
CA ARG A 218 -0.60 -13.20 2.51
C ARG A 218 -0.04 -12.61 3.80
N LEU A 219 1.29 -12.48 3.91
CA LEU A 219 1.93 -11.86 5.07
C LEU A 219 1.49 -10.39 5.24
N LYS A 220 1.45 -9.62 4.15
CA LYS A 220 0.98 -8.23 4.20
C LYS A 220 -0.50 -8.10 4.55
N LEU A 221 -1.35 -9.02 4.08
CA LEU A 221 -2.76 -9.07 4.46
C LEU A 221 -2.91 -9.34 5.97
N ALA A 222 -2.16 -10.29 6.52
CA ALA A 222 -2.16 -10.56 7.96
C ALA A 222 -1.69 -9.34 8.77
N GLY A 223 -0.63 -8.65 8.32
CA GLY A 223 -0.18 -7.40 8.95
C GLY A 223 -1.22 -6.27 8.86
N LEU A 224 -2.00 -6.22 7.79
CA LEU A 224 -3.09 -5.26 7.63
C LEU A 224 -4.25 -5.55 8.60
N GLU A 225 -4.62 -6.83 8.77
CA GLU A 225 -5.60 -7.26 9.77
C GLU A 225 -5.15 -6.93 11.19
N GLU A 226 -3.87 -7.15 11.52
CA GLU A 226 -3.28 -6.78 12.80
C GLU A 226 -3.37 -5.26 13.04
N ASN A 227 -3.06 -4.44 12.02
CA ASN A 227 -3.17 -2.99 12.12
C ASN A 227 -4.60 -2.50 12.30
N ILE A 228 -5.58 -3.16 11.67
CA ILE A 228 -7.00 -2.88 11.90
C ILE A 228 -7.38 -3.22 13.35
N ALA A 229 -6.95 -4.37 13.88
CA ALA A 229 -7.22 -4.77 15.26
C ALA A 229 -6.59 -3.79 16.27
N LYS A 230 -5.33 -3.38 16.07
CA LYS A 230 -4.64 -2.36 16.88
C LYS A 230 -5.39 -1.03 16.86
N LYS A 231 -5.80 -0.56 15.67
CA LYS A 231 -6.59 0.67 15.52
C LYS A 231 -7.91 0.58 16.30
N ASN A 232 -8.66 -0.51 16.15
CA ASN A 232 -9.94 -0.69 16.84
C ASN A 232 -9.79 -0.71 18.36
N LYS A 233 -8.73 -1.36 18.87
CA LYS A 233 -8.39 -1.36 20.30
C LYS A 233 -8.09 0.04 20.83
N LEU A 234 -7.36 0.86 20.06
CA LEU A 234 -7.08 2.25 20.43
C LEU A 234 -8.35 3.11 20.42
N LEU A 235 -9.19 2.96 19.39
CA LEU A 235 -10.48 3.67 19.32
C LEU A 235 -11.40 3.34 20.49
N TYR A 236 -11.44 2.08 20.92
CA TYR A 236 -12.20 1.67 22.11
C TYR A 236 -11.68 2.38 23.38
N LYS A 237 -10.35 2.43 23.57
CA LYS A 237 -9.73 3.14 24.70
C LYS A 237 -10.05 4.64 24.70
N ILE A 238 -9.99 5.28 23.53
CA ILE A 238 -10.32 6.71 23.38
C ILE A 238 -11.80 6.95 23.74
N ARG A 239 -12.71 6.11 23.23
CA ARG A 239 -14.15 6.23 23.48
C ARG A 239 -14.49 6.06 24.97
N GLY A 240 -13.94 5.03 25.61
CA GLY A 240 -14.17 4.78 27.04
C GLY A 240 -13.69 5.92 27.93
N LYS A 241 -12.53 6.52 27.62
CA LYS A 241 -12.05 7.72 28.34
C LYS A 241 -13.00 8.90 28.13
N LYS A 242 -13.45 9.16 26.90
CA LYS A 242 -14.39 10.23 26.60
C LYS A 242 -15.70 10.09 27.38
N GLU A 243 -16.24 8.87 27.48
CA GLU A 243 -17.46 8.58 28.23
C GLU A 243 -17.27 8.78 29.74
N TYR A 244 -16.12 8.36 30.29
CA TYR A 244 -15.75 8.60 31.70
C TYR A 244 -15.70 10.10 32.04
N TYR A 245 -15.02 10.91 31.23
CA TYR A 245 -14.95 12.37 31.48
C TYR A 245 -16.30 13.06 31.26
N ALA A 246 -17.11 12.62 30.30
CA ALA A 246 -18.45 13.16 30.09
C ALA A 246 -19.40 12.88 31.28
N ALA A 247 -19.18 11.81 32.04
CA ALA A 247 -19.94 11.49 33.24
C ALA A 247 -19.54 12.33 34.46
N LEU A 248 -18.28 12.78 34.54
CA LEU A 248 -17.79 13.64 35.63
C LEU A 248 -18.25 15.11 35.55
N VAL A 249 -18.65 15.56 34.36
CA VAL A 249 -19.08 16.94 34.09
C VAL A 249 -20.61 17.11 34.25
N LYS A 250 -21.35 16.02 34.43
CA LYS A 250 -22.80 16.02 34.71
C LYS A 250 -23.06 16.06 36.21
#